data_AF-A0AAV5ZYV5-F1
#
_entry.id   AF-A0AAV5ZYV5-F1
#
_cell.length_a   1.000
_cell.length_b   1.000
_cell.length_c   1.000
_cell.angle_alpha   90.00
_cell.angle_beta   90.00
_cell.angle_gamma   90.00
#
_symmetry.space_group_name_H-M   'P 1'
#
loop_
_entity.id
_entity.type
_entity.pdbx_description
1 polymer ?
#
loop_
_entity_poly.entity_id
_entity_poly.type
_entity_poly.pdbx_seq_one_letter_code
_entity_poly.pdbx_strand_id
1 'polypeptide(L)'
;MSFIPRVIVRRWLESVLAVVSLAMLYFYRHPEQVPRALVLKEDANLTLWDWIFRGMVFGLLGVWGFSGVIVIFFLVYSPIYLINKAPHLIGKGGWLDRREVRFYLACFALVCLLLALFTRSVDAAGILFVLLAGFGPLVWRLLV
;
A
#
# COMPACT_ATOMS: atom_id res chain seq x y z
N MET A 1 0.80 30.26 8.07
CA MET A 1 0.89 29.30 6.94
C MET A 1 1.07 27.92 7.59
N SER A 2 0.17 26.93 7.53
CA SER A 2 -0.74 26.51 6.47
C SER A 2 -2.23 26.50 6.89
N PHE A 3 -3.09 26.90 5.97
CA PHE A 3 -4.57 26.94 6.10
C PHE A 3 -5.25 25.71 5.47
N ILE A 4 -4.50 24.63 5.21
CA ILE A 4 -5.10 23.44 4.62
C ILE A 4 -5.56 22.53 5.76
N PRO A 5 -6.87 22.24 5.89
CA PRO A 5 -7.37 21.30 6.89
C PRO A 5 -6.64 19.96 6.70
N ARG A 6 -6.14 19.37 7.80
CA ARG A 6 -5.45 18.06 7.79
C ARG A 6 -6.25 16.97 7.07
N VAL A 7 -7.58 17.10 7.08
CA VAL A 7 -8.52 16.22 6.38
C VAL A 7 -8.38 16.30 4.86
N ILE A 8 -8.13 17.48 4.29
CA ILE A 8 -7.99 17.68 2.84
C ILE A 8 -6.67 17.09 2.34
N VAL A 9 -5.56 17.37 3.02
CA VAL A 9 -4.24 16.82 2.67
C VAL A 9 -4.26 15.29 2.70
N ARG A 10 -4.88 14.71 3.73
CA ARG A 10 -4.99 13.25 3.89
C ARG A 10 -5.80 12.60 2.76
N ARG A 11 -6.95 13.17 2.40
CA ARG A 11 -7.80 12.66 1.30
C ARG A 11 -7.10 12.73 -0.05
N TRP A 12 -6.34 13.80 -0.29
CA TRP A 12 -5.59 13.93 -1.54
C TRP A 12 -4.53 12.83 -1.68
N LEU A 13 -3.78 12.56 -0.60
CA LEU A 13 -2.77 11.50 -0.59
C LEU A 13 -3.39 10.10 -0.77
N GLU A 14 -4.56 9.83 -0.18
CA GLU A 14 -5.32 8.60 -0.41
C GLU A 14 -5.68 8.41 -1.90
N SER A 15 -6.17 9.47 -2.55
CA SER A 15 -6.52 9.41 -3.98
C SER A 15 -5.29 9.23 -4.87
N VAL A 16 -4.21 9.95 -4.58
CA VAL A 16 -2.95 9.85 -5.35
C VAL A 16 -2.37 8.44 -5.26
N LEU A 17 -2.30 7.86 -4.06
CA LEU A 17 -1.80 6.49 -3.87
C LEU A 17 -2.64 5.46 -4.62
N ALA A 18 -3.98 5.60 -4.60
CA ALA A 18 -4.87 4.73 -5.36
C ALA A 18 -4.63 4.85 -6.87
N VAL A 19 -4.50 6.08 -7.39
CA VAL A 19 -4.20 6.32 -8.81
C VAL A 19 -2.83 5.73 -9.19
N VAL A 20 -1.82 5.88 -8.35
CA VAL A 20 -0.48 5.30 -8.58
C VAL A 20 -0.56 3.77 -8.63
N SER A 21 -1.29 3.12 -7.72
CA SER A 21 -1.51 1.66 -7.79
C SER A 21 -2.20 1.24 -9.07
N LEU A 22 -3.24 1.94 -9.50
CA LEU A 22 -3.94 1.62 -10.74
C LEU A 22 -3.05 1.81 -11.97
N ALA A 23 -2.26 2.89 -11.99
CA ALA A 23 -1.28 3.14 -13.04
C ALA A 23 -0.21 2.04 -13.10
N MET A 24 0.28 1.59 -11.94
CA MET A 24 1.23 0.47 -11.86
C MET A 24 0.64 -0.82 -12.43
N LEU A 25 -0.61 -1.14 -12.09
CA LEU A 25 -1.29 -2.32 -12.64
C LEU A 25 -1.53 -2.19 -14.15
N TYR A 26 -1.85 -0.98 -14.62
CA TYR A 26 -2.05 -0.69 -16.03
C TYR A 26 -0.75 -0.90 -16.83
N PHE A 27 0.35 -0.26 -16.41
CA PHE A 27 1.65 -0.41 -17.09
C PHE A 27 2.26 -1.80 -16.94
N TYR A 28 1.94 -2.52 -15.86
CA TYR A 28 2.31 -3.92 -15.72
C TYR A 28 1.65 -4.80 -16.80
N ARG A 29 0.41 -4.48 -17.20
CA ARG A 29 -0.30 -5.20 -18.29
C ARG A 29 0.00 -4.65 -19.68
N HIS A 30 0.39 -3.38 -19.78
CA HIS A 30 0.68 -2.68 -21.02
C HIS A 30 2.08 -2.04 -20.98
N PRO A 31 3.15 -2.86 -20.93
CA PRO A 31 4.52 -2.36 -20.86
C PRO A 31 4.90 -1.48 -22.06
N GLU A 32 4.28 -1.69 -23.22
CA GLU A 32 4.46 -0.90 -24.43
C GLU A 32 3.95 0.54 -24.32
N GLN A 33 3.11 0.84 -23.33
CA GLN A 33 2.54 2.16 -23.10
C GLN A 33 3.32 2.98 -22.07
N VAL A 34 4.39 2.41 -21.49
CA VAL A 34 5.25 3.12 -20.54
C VAL A 34 5.89 4.32 -21.23
N PRO A 35 5.73 5.55 -20.69
CA PRO A 35 6.34 6.73 -21.28
C PRO A 35 7.84 6.56 -21.44
N ARG A 36 8.38 6.98 -22.60
CA ARG A 36 9.81 6.94 -22.92
C ARG A 36 10.68 7.58 -21.83
N ALA A 37 10.21 8.66 -21.22
CA ALA A 37 10.89 9.35 -20.13
C ALA A 37 11.15 8.49 -18.87
N LEU A 38 10.48 7.34 -18.73
CA LEU A 38 10.68 6.39 -17.63
C LEU A 38 11.62 5.22 -18.00
N VAL A 39 12.02 5.11 -19.27
CA VAL A 39 12.93 4.06 -19.75
C VAL A 39 14.37 4.46 -19.45
N LEU A 40 14.98 3.84 -18.43
CA LEU A 40 16.34 4.17 -17.95
C LEU A 40 17.47 3.96 -18.98
N LYS A 41 17.20 3.29 -20.10
CA LYS A 41 18.22 2.97 -21.11
C LYS A 41 18.34 4.02 -22.22
N GLU A 42 17.40 4.96 -22.32
CA GLU A 42 17.31 5.93 -23.43
C GLU A 42 17.58 7.37 -22.97
N ASP A 43 18.59 7.58 -22.12
CA ASP A 43 18.86 8.88 -21.50
C ASP A 43 19.48 9.91 -22.47
N ALA A 44 19.94 9.50 -23.65
CA ALA A 44 20.74 10.34 -24.55
C ALA A 44 19.99 11.52 -25.19
N ASN A 45 18.65 11.52 -25.22
CA ASN A 45 17.81 12.53 -25.89
C ASN A 45 16.67 13.08 -25.01
N LEU A 46 16.81 13.03 -23.68
CA LEU A 46 15.77 13.52 -22.76
C LEU A 46 15.77 15.04 -22.66
N THR A 47 14.59 15.64 -22.78
CA THR A 47 14.40 17.08 -22.56
C THR A 47 14.36 17.42 -21.06
N LEU A 48 14.49 18.70 -20.70
CA LEU A 48 14.30 19.15 -19.31
C LEU A 48 12.94 18.73 -18.73
N TRP A 49 11.89 18.76 -19.57
CA TRP A 49 10.54 18.35 -19.17
C TRP A 49 10.45 16.86 -18.87
N ASP A 50 11.20 16.01 -19.59
CA ASP A 50 11.25 14.58 -19.31
C ASP A 50 11.91 14.30 -17.95
N TRP A 51 12.95 15.05 -17.59
CA TRP A 51 13.57 14.95 -16.27
C TRP A 51 12.63 15.37 -15.13
N ILE A 52 11.89 16.46 -15.32
CA ILE A 52 10.89 16.92 -14.34
C ILE A 52 9.79 15.86 -14.18
N PHE A 53 9.25 15.35 -15.29
CA PHE A 53 8.23 14.31 -15.28
C PHE A 53 8.76 13.03 -14.60
N ARG A 54 9.96 12.58 -14.96
CA ARG A 54 10.63 11.42 -14.36
C ARG A 54 10.80 11.59 -12.86
N GLY A 55 11.33 12.73 -12.41
CA GLY A 55 11.49 13.05 -11.00
C GLY A 55 10.17 13.02 -10.22
N MET A 56 9.11 13.59 -10.81
CA MET A 56 7.76 13.55 -10.22
C MET A 56 7.23 12.12 -10.11
N VAL A 57 7.31 11.32 -11.18
CA VAL A 57 6.82 9.93 -11.18
C VAL A 57 7.59 9.08 -10.17
N PHE A 58 8.92 9.12 -10.17
CA PHE A 58 9.72 8.38 -9.19
C PHE A 58 9.50 8.86 -7.75
N GLY A 59 9.26 10.15 -7.55
CA GLY A 59 8.85 10.69 -6.26
C GLY A 59 7.53 10.09 -5.76
N LEU A 60 6.52 10.03 -6.63
CA LEU A 60 5.23 9.39 -6.31
C LEU A 60 5.37 7.88 -6.07
N LEU A 61 6.19 7.20 -6.87
CA LEU A 61 6.51 5.78 -6.66
C LEU A 61 7.23 5.55 -5.33
N GLY A 62 8.09 6.48 -4.89
CA GLY A 62 8.72 6.43 -3.57
C GLY A 62 7.70 6.54 -2.43
N VAL A 63 6.75 7.47 -2.53
CA VAL A 63 5.66 7.61 -1.54
C VAL A 63 4.78 6.36 -1.52
N TRP A 64 4.45 5.83 -2.69
CA TRP A 64 3.71 4.57 -2.81
C TRP A 64 4.48 3.37 -2.24
N GLY A 65 5.77 3.27 -2.52
CA GLY A 65 6.64 2.22 -1.98
C GLY A 65 6.74 2.28 -0.46
N PHE A 66 6.82 3.49 0.12
CA PHE A 66 6.77 3.69 1.56
C PHE A 66 5.43 3.24 2.16
N SER A 67 4.31 3.54 1.50
CA SER A 67 2.99 2.99 1.88
C SER A 67 3.02 1.46 1.87
N GLY A 68 3.60 0.85 0.83
CA GLY A 68 3.87 -0.59 0.73
C GLY A 68 4.59 -1.15 1.95
N VAL A 69 5.67 -0.50 2.40
CA VAL A 69 6.43 -0.91 3.60
C VAL A 69 5.56 -0.86 4.86
N ILE A 70 4.75 0.18 5.03
CA ILE A 70 3.80 0.27 6.16
C ILE A 70 2.80 -0.90 6.12
N VAL A 71 2.27 -1.23 4.94
CA VAL A 71 1.38 -2.39 4.76
C VAL A 71 2.07 -3.67 5.24
N ILE A 72 3.30 -3.92 4.77
CA ILE A 72 4.09 -5.09 5.13
C ILE A 72 4.28 -5.15 6.64
N PHE A 73 4.64 -4.03 7.27
CA PHE A 73 4.82 -3.95 8.72
C PHE A 73 3.57 -4.44 9.46
N PHE A 74 2.39 -3.93 9.12
CA PHE A 74 1.14 -4.34 9.78
C PHE A 74 0.77 -5.80 9.51
N LEU A 75 0.97 -6.26 8.28
CA LEU A 75 0.73 -7.66 7.91
C LEU A 75 1.61 -8.61 8.72
N VAL A 76 2.92 -8.35 8.77
CA VAL A 76 3.90 -9.18 9.50
C VAL A 76 3.70 -9.09 11.02
N TYR A 77 3.35 -7.90 11.54
CA TYR A 77 3.13 -7.70 12.97
C TYR A 77 1.81 -8.34 13.46
N SER A 78 0.81 -8.48 12.57
CA SER A 78 -0.51 -9.02 12.95
C SER A 78 -0.52 -10.38 13.67
N PRO A 79 0.17 -11.44 13.21
CA PRO A 79 0.21 -12.71 13.93
C PRO A 79 0.84 -12.57 15.32
N ILE A 80 1.92 -11.79 15.44
CA ILE A 80 2.63 -11.56 16.71
C ILE A 80 1.70 -10.86 17.70
N TYR A 81 0.99 -9.81 17.24
CA TYR A 81 0.03 -9.09 18.05
C TYR A 81 -1.09 -10.01 18.55
N LEU A 82 -1.70 -10.80 17.66
CA LEU A 82 -2.82 -11.68 18.00
C LEU A 82 -2.42 -12.79 18.98
N ILE A 83 -1.24 -13.40 18.80
CA ILE A 83 -0.70 -14.41 19.72
C ILE A 83 -0.54 -13.81 21.12
N ASN A 84 0.02 -12.60 21.22
CA ASN A 84 0.22 -11.92 22.51
C ASN A 84 -1.10 -11.53 23.18
N LYS A 85 -2.17 -11.30 22.41
CA LYS A 85 -3.51 -10.99 22.93
C LYS A 85 -4.40 -12.22 23.16
N ALA A 86 -4.04 -13.39 22.66
CA ALA A 86 -4.81 -14.62 22.84
C ALA A 86 -5.18 -14.95 24.30
N PRO A 87 -4.30 -14.78 25.32
CA PRO A 87 -4.68 -15.04 26.71
C PRO A 87 -5.79 -14.13 27.24
N HIS A 88 -5.86 -12.89 26.74
CA HIS A 88 -6.89 -11.92 27.12
C HIS A 88 -8.25 -12.28 26.49
N LEU A 89 -8.23 -12.90 25.30
CA LEU A 89 -9.43 -13.41 24.62
C LEU A 89 -10.02 -14.65 25.33
N ILE A 90 -9.21 -15.40 26.08
CA ILE A 90 -9.62 -16.62 26.81
C ILE A 90 -9.95 -16.29 28.29
N GLY A 91 -10.14 -15.02 28.63
CA GLY A 91 -10.68 -14.61 29.94
C GLY A 91 -9.65 -14.34 31.03
N LYS A 92 -8.34 -14.26 30.73
CA LYS A 92 -7.32 -13.91 31.74
C LYS A 92 -7.27 -12.41 32.14
N GLY A 93 -8.31 -11.64 31.83
CA GLY A 93 -8.46 -10.25 32.27
C GLY A 93 -7.54 -9.27 31.55
N GLY A 94 -8.02 -8.03 31.38
CA GLY A 94 -7.29 -6.90 30.81
C GLY A 94 -8.15 -6.08 29.84
N TRP A 95 -7.77 -4.82 29.64
CA TRP A 95 -8.41 -3.95 28.65
C TRP A 95 -7.96 -4.32 27.25
N LEU A 96 -8.91 -4.62 26.36
CA LEU A 96 -8.66 -4.98 24.97
C LEU A 96 -9.49 -4.06 24.07
N ASP A 97 -8.82 -3.25 23.26
CA ASP A 97 -9.52 -2.40 22.29
C ASP A 97 -10.05 -3.27 21.15
N ARG A 98 -11.38 -3.33 21.03
CA ARG A 98 -12.06 -4.10 19.98
C ARG A 98 -11.70 -3.62 18.58
N ARG A 99 -11.42 -2.32 18.39
CA ARG A 99 -11.03 -1.77 17.08
C ARG A 99 -9.65 -2.26 16.68
N GLU A 100 -8.72 -2.23 17.62
CA GLU A 100 -7.35 -2.70 17.42
C GLU A 100 -7.32 -4.21 17.08
N VAL A 101 -8.08 -5.03 17.81
CA VAL A 101 -8.16 -6.48 17.53
C VAL A 101 -8.78 -6.75 16.16
N ARG A 102 -9.87 -6.06 15.80
CA ARG A 102 -10.50 -6.19 14.47
C ARG A 102 -9.53 -5.83 13.36
N PHE A 103 -8.75 -4.77 13.57
CA PHE A 103 -7.74 -4.33 12.63
C PHE A 103 -6.67 -5.43 12.40
N TYR A 104 -6.08 -5.97 13.47
CA TYR A 104 -5.07 -7.02 13.34
C TYR A 104 -5.63 -8.36 12.86
N LEU A 105 -6.88 -8.69 13.16
CA LEU A 105 -7.56 -9.84 12.56
C LEU A 105 -7.73 -9.68 11.04
N ALA A 106 -8.11 -8.49 10.58
CA ALA A 106 -8.21 -8.20 9.15
C ALA A 106 -6.84 -8.29 8.45
N CYS A 107 -5.78 -7.75 9.07
CA CYS A 107 -4.40 -7.91 8.57
C CYS A 107 -3.99 -9.39 8.51
N PHE A 108 -4.30 -10.17 9.54
CA PHE A 108 -3.98 -11.60 9.55
C PHE A 108 -4.72 -12.36 8.44
N ALA A 109 -6.02 -12.08 8.25
CA ALA A 109 -6.79 -12.64 7.15
C ALA A 109 -6.20 -12.27 5.77
N LEU A 110 -5.74 -11.02 5.62
CA LEU A 110 -5.06 -10.56 4.40
C LEU A 110 -3.72 -11.28 4.19
N VAL A 111 -2.95 -11.55 5.23
CA VAL A 111 -1.72 -12.38 5.13
C VAL A 111 -2.07 -13.79 4.65
N CYS A 112 -3.06 -14.43 5.26
CA CYS A 112 -3.49 -15.77 4.85
C CYS A 112 -3.95 -15.78 3.37
N LEU A 113 -4.70 -14.76 2.96
CA LEU A 113 -5.12 -14.60 1.56
C LEU A 113 -3.93 -14.40 0.63
N LEU A 114 -2.98 -13.51 0.98
CA LEU A 114 -1.78 -13.28 0.18
C LEU A 114 -0.93 -14.55 0.04
N LEU A 115 -0.75 -15.31 1.11
CA LEU A 115 -0.03 -16.59 1.05
C LEU A 115 -0.76 -17.62 0.19
N ALA A 116 -2.08 -17.75 0.34
CA ALA A 116 -2.89 -18.65 -0.48
C ALA A 116 -2.90 -18.25 -1.97
N LEU A 117 -2.88 -16.95 -2.27
CA LEU A 117 -2.72 -16.46 -3.63
C LEU A 117 -1.31 -16.73 -4.13
N PHE A 118 -0.28 -16.49 -3.33
CA PHE A 118 1.11 -16.68 -3.73
C PHE A 118 1.41 -18.13 -4.10
N THR A 119 0.81 -19.11 -3.43
CA THR A 119 0.95 -20.54 -3.79
C THR A 119 0.19 -20.94 -5.06
N ARG A 120 -0.78 -20.15 -5.52
CA ARG A 120 -1.60 -20.44 -6.72
C ARG A 120 -1.25 -19.59 -7.93
N SER A 121 -0.95 -18.32 -7.72
CA SER A 121 -0.65 -17.31 -8.74
C SER A 121 0.12 -16.16 -8.10
N VAL A 122 1.41 -16.08 -8.41
CA VAL A 122 2.28 -14.98 -7.99
C VAL A 122 1.73 -13.64 -8.51
N ASP A 123 1.17 -13.62 -9.72
CA ASP A 123 0.56 -12.43 -10.31
C ASP A 123 -0.64 -11.94 -9.49
N ALA A 124 -1.54 -12.84 -9.07
CA ALA A 124 -2.69 -12.47 -8.26
C ALA A 124 -2.27 -11.91 -6.89
N ALA A 125 -1.25 -12.51 -6.26
CA ALA A 125 -0.69 -12.02 -5.01
C ALA A 125 -0.05 -10.64 -5.19
N GLY A 126 0.70 -10.43 -6.28
CA GLY A 126 1.30 -9.15 -6.64
C GLY A 126 0.26 -8.07 -6.89
N ILE A 127 -0.81 -8.36 -7.63
CA ILE A 127 -1.92 -7.43 -7.87
C ILE A 127 -2.57 -7.02 -6.55
N LEU A 128 -2.90 -7.98 -5.68
CA LEU A 128 -3.49 -7.68 -4.38
C LEU A 128 -2.56 -6.82 -3.53
N PHE A 129 -1.27 -7.14 -3.50
CA PHE A 129 -0.28 -6.34 -2.77
C PHE A 129 -0.20 -4.90 -3.30
N VAL A 130 -0.15 -4.72 -4.63
CA VAL A 130 -0.14 -3.39 -5.25
C VAL A 130 -1.39 -2.60 -4.90
N LEU A 131 -2.56 -3.24 -4.87
CA LEU A 131 -3.80 -2.60 -4.43
C LEU A 131 -3.74 -2.23 -2.94
N LEU A 132 -3.25 -3.12 -2.07
CA LEU A 132 -3.11 -2.80 -0.64
C LEU A 132 -2.15 -1.64 -0.39
N ALA A 133 -1.05 -1.52 -1.15
CA ALA A 133 -0.12 -0.40 -1.04
C ALA A 133 -0.76 0.96 -1.39
N GLY A 134 -1.67 1.00 -2.37
CA GLY A 134 -2.34 2.25 -2.77
C GLY A 134 -3.61 2.57 -1.99
N PHE A 135 -4.44 1.56 -1.75
CA PHE A 135 -5.74 1.70 -1.08
C PHE A 135 -5.65 1.51 0.42
N GLY A 136 -4.50 1.12 0.93
CA GLY A 136 -4.30 0.82 2.34
C GLY A 136 -4.85 1.90 3.27
N PRO A 137 -4.49 3.19 3.13
CA PRO A 137 -5.01 4.25 4.00
C PRO A 137 -6.55 4.34 4.04
N LEU A 138 -7.23 4.00 2.93
CA LEU A 138 -8.69 3.90 2.86
C LEU A 138 -9.20 2.67 3.60
N VAL A 139 -8.57 1.51 3.40
CA VAL A 139 -8.91 0.24 4.07
C VAL A 139 -8.73 0.37 5.58
N TRP A 140 -7.62 0.94 6.04
CA TRP A 140 -7.34 1.19 7.46
C TRP A 140 -8.42 2.05 8.11
N ARG A 141 -8.92 3.08 7.41
CA ARG A 141 -9.99 3.95 7.93
C ARG A 141 -11.34 3.24 8.04
N LEU A 142 -11.62 2.25 7.19
CA LEU A 142 -12.88 1.50 7.28
C LEU A 142 -12.86 0.48 8.42
N LEU A 143 -11.67 0.07 8.87
CA LEU A 143 -11.48 -0.95 9.90
C LEU A 143 -11.40 -0.38 11.33
N VAL A 144 -11.01 0.89 11.49
CA VAL A 144 -10.76 1.58 12.78
C VAL A 144 -11.73 2.74 13.00
#